data_AF-A0A832GQX3-F1
#
_entry.id   AF-A0A832GQX3-F1
#
_cell.length_a   1.000
_cell.length_b   1.000
_cell.length_c   1.000
_cell.angle_alpha   90.00
_cell.angle_beta   90.00
_cell.angle_gamma   90.00
#
_symmetry.space_group_name_H-M   'P 1'
#
loop_
_entity.id
_entity.type
_entity.pdbx_description
1 polymer ?
#
loop_
_entity_poly.entity_id
_entity_poly.type
_entity_poly.pdbx_seq_one_letter_code
_entity_poly.pdbx_strand_id
1 'polypeptide(L)'
;MKTYLIFSLLLILLTSTLFIACSSLTLNEKIYTFQPCLSNNISIMRNNDYSSIEQPLTVTSGFKTDDSQPSDERGLLKFDISSLPKGFKVKSAKLYLYVIGVYMWNGKEWVSKPALSRTIQVHRIITDWVGWSFTYWSYASFPSKLWNTPGGDFLPATASVNFEVSGTWNVWIVTKDVEAWYNGESPNYGWLIKDLNEGDSIGYRVEYNNWFYVFGVEYSPKLEVALIMKLNFVFNPFLLTFFINIVNIQKFQIQFNKSKKYIKLKTTYI
;
A
#
# COMPACT_ATOMS: atom_id res chain seq x y z
N MET A 1 33.22 47.26 -20.01
CA MET A 1 32.04 47.31 -19.12
C MET A 1 30.81 46.60 -19.71
N LYS A 2 30.43 46.85 -20.97
CA LYS A 2 29.25 46.23 -21.61
C LYS A 2 29.31 44.69 -21.72
N THR A 3 30.48 44.11 -21.98
CA THR A 3 30.65 42.65 -22.18
C THR A 3 30.48 41.83 -20.90
N TYR A 4 30.86 42.38 -19.74
CA TYR A 4 30.76 41.72 -18.43
C TYR A 4 29.33 41.71 -17.88
N LEU A 5 28.53 42.73 -18.22
CA LEU A 5 27.11 42.80 -17.85
C LEU A 5 26.27 41.74 -18.59
N ILE A 6 26.62 41.47 -19.85
CA ILE A 6 25.99 40.44 -20.68
C ILE A 6 26.28 39.04 -20.12
N PHE A 7 27.52 38.80 -19.67
CA PHE A 7 27.93 37.50 -19.13
C PHE A 7 27.29 37.17 -17.78
N SER A 8 27.14 38.16 -16.88
CA SER A 8 26.45 37.94 -15.60
C SER A 8 24.94 37.74 -15.77
N LEU A 9 24.30 38.44 -16.72
CA LEU A 9 22.92 38.19 -17.09
C LEU A 9 22.72 36.76 -17.63
N LEU A 10 23.62 36.29 -18.50
CA LEU A 10 23.58 34.93 -19.04
C LEU A 10 23.72 33.86 -17.96
N LEU A 11 24.55 34.08 -16.94
CA LEU A 11 24.72 33.14 -15.82
C LEU A 11 23.51 33.14 -14.86
N ILE A 12 22.89 34.30 -14.64
CA ILE A 12 21.63 34.42 -13.88
C ILE A 12 20.46 33.80 -14.67
N LEU A 13 20.45 33.92 -15.99
CA LEU A 13 19.50 33.25 -16.88
C LEU A 13 19.70 31.73 -16.90
N LEU A 14 20.95 31.24 -16.90
CA LEU A 14 21.23 29.79 -16.83
C LEU A 14 20.87 29.19 -15.46
N THR A 15 21.20 29.87 -14.37
CA THR A 15 20.88 29.41 -13.01
C THR A 15 19.38 29.51 -12.72
N SER A 16 18.70 30.55 -13.23
CA SER A 16 17.25 30.66 -13.12
C SER A 16 16.52 29.65 -14.01
N THR A 17 17.01 29.32 -15.21
CA THR A 17 16.42 28.26 -16.05
C THR A 17 16.61 26.86 -15.47
N LEU A 18 17.74 26.56 -14.81
CA LEU A 18 17.88 25.32 -14.03
C LEU A 18 16.99 25.29 -12.78
N PHE A 19 16.82 26.42 -12.08
CA PHE A 19 15.89 26.52 -10.95
C PHE A 19 14.42 26.42 -11.39
N ILE A 20 14.07 26.97 -12.55
CA ILE A 20 12.72 26.92 -13.14
C ILE A 20 12.43 25.53 -13.71
N ALA A 21 13.41 24.85 -14.32
CA ALA A 21 13.28 23.45 -14.70
C ALA A 21 13.10 22.53 -13.49
N CYS A 22 13.62 22.92 -12.32
CA CYS A 22 13.43 22.20 -11.05
C CYS A 22 12.06 22.49 -10.38
N SER A 23 11.41 23.63 -10.69
CA SER A 23 10.18 24.05 -10.01
C SER A 23 8.87 23.72 -10.73
N SER A 24 8.88 23.14 -11.93
CA SER A 24 7.66 22.79 -12.66
C SER A 24 7.58 21.34 -13.17
N LEU A 25 8.26 20.40 -12.51
CA LEU A 25 7.96 18.98 -12.74
C LEU A 25 6.69 18.63 -11.94
N THR A 26 5.52 18.90 -12.51
CA THR A 26 4.29 18.25 -12.08
C THR A 26 4.48 16.75 -12.30
N LEU A 27 4.80 16.02 -11.23
CA LEU A 27 4.76 14.56 -11.26
C LEU A 27 3.29 14.18 -11.52
N ASN A 28 2.98 13.89 -12.77
CA ASN A 28 1.68 13.36 -13.17
C ASN A 28 1.48 12.03 -12.44
N GLU A 29 0.61 12.05 -11.44
CA GLU A 29 0.13 10.87 -10.75
C GLU A 29 -0.90 10.17 -11.62
N LYS A 30 -0.71 8.87 -11.80
CA LYS A 30 -1.69 8.02 -12.48
C LYS A 30 -2.16 6.92 -11.55
N ILE A 31 -3.48 6.82 -11.40
CA ILE A 31 -4.13 5.82 -10.54
C ILE A 31 -4.58 4.65 -11.41
N TYR A 32 -4.28 3.45 -10.93
CA TYR A 32 -4.68 2.18 -11.52
C TYR A 32 -5.57 1.43 -10.52
N THR A 33 -6.73 0.96 -10.96
CA THR A 33 -7.67 0.21 -10.11
C THR A 33 -7.74 -1.24 -10.57
N PHE A 34 -7.57 -2.16 -9.61
CA PHE A 34 -7.59 -3.60 -9.83
C PHE A 34 -8.76 -4.22 -9.07
N GLN A 35 -9.37 -5.22 -9.69
CA GLN A 35 -10.30 -6.13 -9.06
C GLN A 35 -9.54 -7.36 -8.55
N PRO A 36 -10.01 -8.05 -7.50
CA PRO A 36 -9.39 -9.28 -7.03
C PRO A 36 -9.39 -10.31 -8.15
N CYS A 37 -8.37 -11.17 -8.19
CA CYS A 37 -8.35 -12.25 -9.17
C CYS A 37 -9.59 -13.15 -8.98
N LEU A 38 -10.39 -13.33 -10.04
CA LEU A 38 -11.58 -14.21 -10.02
C LEU A 38 -11.23 -15.68 -9.71
N SER A 39 -9.98 -16.09 -9.97
CA SER A 39 -9.44 -17.38 -9.53
C SER A 39 -9.25 -17.48 -8.00
N ASN A 40 -9.34 -16.37 -7.29
CA ASN A 40 -8.99 -16.25 -5.88
C ASN A 40 -10.14 -15.58 -5.15
N ASN A 41 -11.38 -16.03 -5.41
CA ASN A 41 -12.68 -15.44 -5.02
C ASN A 41 -12.95 -15.26 -3.51
N ILE A 42 -11.86 -15.13 -2.75
CA ILE A 42 -11.73 -14.93 -1.33
C ILE A 42 -11.86 -16.25 -0.61
N SER A 43 -10.70 -16.87 -0.39
CA SER A 43 -10.66 -18.09 0.37
C SER A 43 -10.72 -17.73 1.84
N ILE A 44 -11.70 -18.30 2.53
CA ILE A 44 -11.82 -18.20 3.98
C ILE A 44 -11.21 -19.47 4.56
N MET A 45 -10.32 -19.30 5.52
CA MET A 45 -9.83 -20.40 6.34
C MET A 45 -10.44 -20.29 7.73
N ARG A 46 -10.91 -21.42 8.25
CA ARG A 46 -11.45 -21.55 9.60
C ARG A 46 -10.50 -22.36 10.46
N ASN A 47 -10.28 -21.95 11.71
CA ASN A 47 -9.37 -22.63 12.63
C ASN A 47 -9.77 -24.08 13.03
N ASN A 48 -10.93 -24.56 12.58
CA ASN A 48 -11.42 -25.93 12.74
C ASN A 48 -11.19 -26.81 11.49
N ASP A 49 -10.39 -26.34 10.51
CA ASP A 49 -10.07 -27.06 9.26
C ASP A 49 -11.31 -27.46 8.43
N TYR A 50 -12.45 -26.82 8.66
CA TYR A 50 -13.57 -26.91 7.73
C TYR A 50 -13.45 -25.87 6.63
N SER A 51 -13.67 -26.33 5.40
CA SER A 51 -13.91 -25.43 4.29
C SER A 51 -15.19 -24.66 4.54
N SER A 52 -15.11 -23.34 4.72
CA SER A 52 -16.29 -22.52 4.52
C SER A 52 -16.43 -22.26 3.02
N ILE A 53 -17.58 -22.65 2.49
CA ILE A 53 -18.09 -22.09 1.23
C ILE A 53 -18.82 -20.77 1.50
N GLU A 54 -18.69 -20.20 2.71
CA GLU A 54 -19.41 -18.99 3.09
C GLU A 54 -18.97 -17.86 2.18
N GLN A 55 -19.87 -17.49 1.29
CA GLN A 55 -19.88 -16.20 0.62
C GLN A 55 -20.87 -15.38 1.45
N PRO A 56 -20.47 -14.21 1.98
CA PRO A 56 -19.39 -13.30 1.57
C PRO A 56 -18.01 -13.54 2.23
N LEU A 57 -16.99 -12.73 1.87
CA LEU A 57 -15.71 -12.73 2.59
C LEU A 57 -15.96 -12.45 4.07
N THR A 58 -15.54 -13.37 4.93
CA THR A 58 -15.82 -13.31 6.36
C THR A 58 -14.54 -13.30 7.16
N VAL A 59 -14.49 -12.42 8.17
CA VAL A 59 -13.48 -12.41 9.22
C VAL A 59 -14.20 -12.57 10.55
N THR A 60 -13.84 -13.58 11.32
CA THR A 60 -14.45 -13.90 12.61
C THR A 60 -13.37 -14.06 13.66
N SER A 61 -13.63 -13.54 14.87
CA SER A 61 -12.91 -13.91 16.08
C SER A 61 -13.81 -14.78 16.97
N GLY A 62 -13.30 -15.91 17.41
CA GLY A 62 -14.04 -16.86 18.23
C GLY A 62 -13.17 -17.99 18.76
N PHE A 63 -13.41 -18.39 20.01
CA PHE A 63 -12.58 -19.37 20.71
C PHE A 63 -12.86 -20.84 20.39
N LYS A 64 -13.93 -21.16 19.66
CA LYS A 64 -14.27 -22.56 19.41
C LYS A 64 -13.35 -23.16 18.36
N THR A 65 -12.88 -24.36 18.65
CA THR A 65 -11.99 -25.16 17.80
C THR A 65 -12.68 -26.40 17.22
N ASP A 66 -13.96 -26.58 17.54
CA ASP A 66 -14.84 -27.59 16.96
C ASP A 66 -15.60 -27.04 15.75
N ASP A 67 -16.53 -27.82 15.21
CA ASP A 67 -17.34 -27.43 14.04
C ASP A 67 -18.41 -26.38 14.38
N SER A 68 -18.45 -25.92 15.64
CA SER A 68 -19.47 -24.98 16.12
C SER A 68 -18.98 -23.54 16.12
N GLN A 69 -19.92 -22.62 15.92
CA GLN A 69 -19.63 -21.19 15.99
C GLN A 69 -19.64 -20.71 17.45
N PRO A 70 -18.82 -19.71 17.83
CA PRO A 70 -17.92 -18.94 16.97
C PRO A 70 -16.48 -19.50 16.94
N SER A 71 -15.89 -19.59 15.76
CA SER A 71 -14.51 -20.01 15.51
C SER A 71 -13.74 -18.89 14.80
N ASP A 72 -12.41 -18.86 14.87
CA ASP A 72 -11.64 -17.86 14.11
C ASP A 72 -11.73 -18.13 12.60
N GLU A 73 -11.99 -17.07 11.83
CA GLU A 73 -12.05 -17.10 10.38
C GLU A 73 -11.18 -15.98 9.80
N ARG A 74 -10.34 -16.32 8.82
CA ARG A 74 -9.45 -15.38 8.14
C ARG A 74 -9.75 -15.34 6.66
N GLY A 75 -9.69 -14.14 6.07
CA GLY A 75 -9.86 -13.94 4.64
C GLY A 75 -8.52 -13.95 3.90
N LEU A 76 -8.47 -14.56 2.71
CA LEU A 76 -7.34 -14.44 1.80
C LEU A 76 -7.76 -13.75 0.51
N LEU A 77 -6.95 -12.83 0.03
CA LEU A 77 -7.21 -12.15 -1.25
C LEU A 77 -5.91 -11.91 -2.02
N LYS A 78 -6.01 -11.81 -3.34
CA LYS A 78 -4.87 -11.52 -4.23
C LYS A 78 -5.32 -10.73 -5.44
N PHE A 79 -4.48 -9.77 -5.83
CA PHE A 79 -4.69 -8.87 -6.98
C PHE A 79 -3.56 -9.05 -7.98
N ASP A 80 -3.88 -9.09 -9.27
CA ASP A 80 -2.88 -9.10 -10.33
C ASP A 80 -2.52 -7.65 -10.72
N ILE A 81 -1.29 -7.24 -10.39
CA ILE A 81 -0.73 -5.91 -10.70
C ILE A 81 0.25 -5.93 -11.88
N SER A 82 0.34 -7.05 -12.61
CA SER A 82 1.31 -7.23 -13.70
C SER A 82 1.14 -6.22 -14.85
N SER A 83 -0.05 -5.64 -15.00
CA SER A 83 -0.35 -4.62 -16.01
C SER A 83 0.14 -3.21 -15.66
N LEU A 84 0.70 -2.99 -14.46
CA LEU A 84 1.32 -1.71 -14.11
C LEU A 84 2.54 -1.43 -15.01
N PRO A 85 2.66 -0.22 -15.60
CA PRO A 85 3.80 0.12 -16.43
C PRO A 85 5.09 0.11 -15.60
N LYS A 86 6.19 -0.34 -16.20
CA LYS A 86 7.54 -0.30 -15.58
C LYS A 86 8.16 1.11 -15.66
N GLY A 87 9.17 1.37 -14.84
CA GLY A 87 9.90 2.65 -14.83
C GLY A 87 9.27 3.77 -13.99
N PHE A 88 8.19 3.47 -13.27
CA PHE A 88 7.56 4.38 -12.31
C PHE A 88 7.97 4.01 -10.88
N LYS A 89 7.54 4.83 -9.93
CA LYS A 89 7.56 4.52 -8.49
C LYS A 89 6.12 4.39 -7.99
N VAL A 90 5.88 3.42 -7.11
CA VAL A 90 4.64 3.33 -6.34
C VAL A 90 4.60 4.49 -5.35
N LYS A 91 3.65 5.41 -5.53
CA LYS A 91 3.41 6.53 -4.60
C LYS A 91 2.51 6.10 -3.44
N SER A 92 1.43 5.41 -3.76
CA SER A 92 0.51 4.88 -2.76
C SER A 92 -0.19 3.63 -3.28
N ALA A 93 -0.58 2.74 -2.38
CA ALA A 93 -1.53 1.68 -2.67
C ALA A 93 -2.56 1.56 -1.55
N LYS A 94 -3.83 1.45 -1.94
CA LYS A 94 -4.97 1.38 -1.02
C LYS A 94 -5.85 0.19 -1.37
N LEU A 95 -6.04 -0.68 -0.38
CA LEU A 95 -6.96 -1.82 -0.45
C LEU A 95 -8.31 -1.39 0.12
N TYR A 96 -9.39 -1.66 -0.60
CA TYR A 96 -10.75 -1.31 -0.22
C TYR A 96 -11.63 -2.55 -0.18
N LEU A 97 -12.29 -2.79 0.95
CA LEU A 97 -13.37 -3.78 1.08
C LEU A 97 -14.60 -3.09 1.65
N TYR A 98 -15.78 -3.42 1.11
CA TYR A 98 -17.04 -2.85 1.57
C TYR A 98 -17.66 -3.74 2.65
N VAL A 99 -17.94 -3.19 3.83
CA VAL A 99 -18.55 -3.91 4.95
C VAL A 99 -20.05 -4.03 4.69
N ILE A 100 -20.57 -5.25 4.63
CA ILE A 100 -22.00 -5.51 4.39
C ILE A 100 -22.73 -5.93 5.66
N GLY A 101 -22.01 -6.50 6.63
CA GLY A 101 -22.61 -6.94 7.88
C GLY A 101 -21.58 -7.04 8.98
N VAL A 102 -22.01 -6.74 10.21
CA VAL A 102 -21.23 -7.01 11.41
C VAL A 102 -22.13 -7.68 12.44
N TYR A 103 -21.61 -8.67 13.14
CA TYR A 103 -22.41 -9.55 13.99
C TYR A 103 -21.69 -9.88 15.28
N MET A 104 -22.49 -10.08 16.33
CA MET A 104 -22.03 -10.56 17.63
C MET A 104 -22.80 -11.82 18.00
N TRP A 105 -22.08 -12.85 18.43
CA TRP A 105 -22.66 -14.11 18.87
C TRP A 105 -23.36 -13.93 20.23
N ASN A 106 -24.62 -14.37 20.34
CA ASN A 106 -25.38 -14.28 21.60
C ASN A 106 -25.41 -15.60 22.40
N GLY A 107 -24.66 -16.61 21.98
CA GLY A 107 -24.70 -17.97 22.53
C GLY A 107 -25.48 -18.97 21.68
N LYS A 108 -26.33 -18.49 20.76
CA LYS A 108 -27.20 -19.31 19.92
C LYS A 108 -27.11 -18.98 18.42
N GLU A 109 -27.00 -17.70 18.09
CA GLU A 109 -26.99 -17.21 16.71
C GLU A 109 -26.18 -15.92 16.56
N TRP A 110 -25.84 -15.59 15.32
CA TRP A 110 -25.24 -14.30 14.95
C TRP A 110 -26.30 -13.20 14.98
N VAL A 111 -26.13 -12.24 15.89
CA VAL A 111 -27.01 -11.08 15.99
C VAL A 111 -26.37 -9.90 15.28
N SER A 112 -27.05 -9.37 14.26
CA SER A 112 -26.58 -8.20 13.52
C SER A 112 -26.43 -6.98 14.45
N LYS A 113 -25.36 -6.21 14.22
CA LYS A 113 -25.07 -4.95 14.91
C LYS A 113 -24.87 -3.84 13.88
N PRO A 114 -25.11 -2.57 14.24
CA PRO A 114 -24.81 -1.45 13.36
C PRO A 114 -23.30 -1.22 13.21
N ALA A 115 -22.53 -1.49 14.27
CA ALA A 115 -21.08 -1.34 14.30
C ALA A 115 -20.44 -2.23 15.37
N LEU A 116 -19.15 -2.51 15.24
CA LEU A 116 -18.31 -3.19 16.22
C LEU A 116 -16.97 -2.45 16.40
N SER A 117 -16.46 -2.42 17.63
CA SER A 117 -15.07 -2.02 17.89
C SER A 117 -14.17 -3.24 17.82
N ARG A 118 -13.74 -3.59 16.60
CA ARG A 118 -12.80 -4.67 16.31
C ARG A 118 -11.65 -4.13 15.47
N THR A 119 -10.46 -4.70 15.65
CA THR A 119 -9.29 -4.31 14.86
C THR A 119 -9.02 -5.34 13.79
N ILE A 120 -9.34 -5.02 12.53
CA ILE A 120 -9.11 -5.90 11.39
C ILE A 120 -7.79 -5.53 10.71
N GLN A 121 -6.88 -6.51 10.65
CA GLN A 121 -5.52 -6.36 10.17
C GLN A 121 -5.32 -7.01 8.82
N VAL A 122 -4.46 -6.40 8.00
CA VAL A 122 -3.99 -6.92 6.71
C VAL A 122 -2.53 -7.33 6.84
N HIS A 123 -2.21 -8.56 6.44
CA HIS A 123 -0.89 -9.16 6.53
C HIS A 123 -0.43 -9.67 5.17
N ARG A 124 0.80 -9.37 4.76
CA ARG A 124 1.36 -9.92 3.52
C ARG A 124 1.66 -11.40 3.67
N ILE A 125 1.12 -12.21 2.76
CA ILE A 125 1.36 -13.66 2.71
C ILE A 125 2.74 -13.93 2.09
N ILE A 126 3.47 -14.90 2.63
CA ILE A 126 4.81 -15.28 2.16
C ILE A 126 4.89 -16.70 1.58
N THR A 127 3.83 -17.50 1.73
CA THR A 127 3.71 -18.82 1.09
C THR A 127 2.64 -18.77 0.02
N ASP A 128 3.00 -19.17 -1.22
CA ASP A 128 2.02 -19.23 -2.30
C ASP A 128 0.88 -20.20 -1.97
N TRP A 129 -0.32 -19.85 -2.41
CA TRP A 129 -1.55 -20.58 -2.14
C TRP A 129 -2.43 -20.58 -3.39
N VAL A 130 -3.24 -21.62 -3.53
CA VAL A 130 -4.09 -21.82 -4.71
C VAL A 130 -5.52 -21.47 -4.34
N GLY A 131 -6.00 -20.35 -4.88
CA GLY A 131 -7.42 -20.01 -4.89
C GLY A 131 -8.22 -21.06 -5.67
N TRP A 132 -9.48 -21.27 -5.28
CA TRP A 132 -10.38 -22.40 -5.63
C TRP A 132 -10.20 -23.70 -4.86
N SER A 133 -8.98 -24.03 -4.41
CA SER A 133 -8.85 -25.12 -3.44
C SER A 133 -9.28 -24.57 -2.08
N PHE A 134 -10.10 -25.32 -1.36
CA PHE A 134 -10.39 -25.09 0.03
C PHE A 134 -9.07 -24.76 0.77
N THR A 135 -8.80 -23.49 1.08
CA THR A 135 -7.65 -23.14 1.92
C THR A 135 -8.10 -23.41 3.33
N TYR A 136 -7.61 -24.49 3.88
CA TYR A 136 -7.87 -24.87 5.25
C TYR A 136 -6.91 -24.12 6.17
N TRP A 137 -7.16 -24.19 7.47
CA TRP A 137 -6.21 -23.70 8.45
C TRP A 137 -4.85 -24.37 8.29
N SER A 138 -4.85 -25.66 7.98
CA SER A 138 -3.63 -26.45 7.83
C SER A 138 -3.03 -26.39 6.41
N TYR A 139 -3.82 -26.09 5.37
CA TYR A 139 -3.39 -26.22 3.97
C TYR A 139 -3.41 -24.91 3.19
N ALA A 140 -2.25 -24.55 2.62
CA ALA A 140 -2.12 -23.49 1.63
C ALA A 140 -2.68 -23.90 0.26
N SER A 141 -2.62 -25.18 -0.08
CA SER A 141 -3.24 -25.75 -1.28
C SER A 141 -3.59 -27.20 -1.00
N PHE A 142 -4.88 -27.48 -0.81
CA PHE A 142 -5.28 -28.82 -0.43
C PHE A 142 -5.26 -29.80 -1.62
N PRO A 143 -4.88 -31.07 -1.41
CA PRO A 143 -4.25 -31.64 -0.21
C PRO A 143 -2.71 -31.58 -0.26
N SER A 144 -2.13 -30.93 -1.27
CA SER A 144 -0.73 -31.10 -1.66
C SER A 144 0.26 -30.21 -0.91
N LYS A 145 -0.19 -29.13 -0.28
CA LYS A 145 0.68 -28.11 0.34
C LYS A 145 0.11 -27.61 1.67
N LEU A 146 0.87 -27.81 2.74
CA LEU A 146 0.62 -27.26 4.06
C LEU A 146 1.12 -25.82 4.18
N TRP A 147 0.51 -25.06 5.09
CA TRP A 147 1.17 -23.89 5.66
C TRP A 147 2.31 -24.34 6.59
N ASN A 148 3.37 -23.54 6.74
CA ASN A 148 4.38 -23.83 7.76
C ASN A 148 3.82 -23.58 9.16
N THR A 149 3.00 -22.53 9.31
CA THR A 149 2.21 -22.23 10.51
C THR A 149 0.73 -22.36 10.20
N PRO A 150 -0.03 -23.20 10.92
CA PRO A 150 -1.48 -23.28 10.75
C PRO A 150 -2.15 -21.90 10.87
N GLY A 151 -3.08 -21.62 9.95
CA GLY A 151 -3.71 -20.32 9.77
C GLY A 151 -2.97 -19.39 8.80
N GLY A 152 -1.87 -19.83 8.19
CA GLY A 152 -1.19 -19.08 7.14
C GLY A 152 0.21 -18.61 7.52
N ASP A 153 1.07 -18.51 6.50
CA ASP A 153 2.40 -17.93 6.62
C ASP A 153 2.37 -16.47 6.16
N PHE A 154 2.52 -15.54 7.10
CA PHE A 154 2.39 -14.11 6.84
C PHE A 154 3.33 -13.27 7.70
N LEU A 155 3.55 -12.03 7.28
CA LEU A 155 4.35 -11.03 8.01
C LEU A 155 3.51 -10.27 9.04
N PRO A 156 4.14 -9.53 9.98
CA PRO A 156 3.43 -8.60 10.85
C PRO A 156 2.49 -7.66 10.07
N ALA A 157 1.43 -7.18 10.73
CA ALA A 157 0.38 -6.40 10.09
C ALA A 157 0.96 -5.20 9.32
N THR A 158 0.60 -5.09 8.04
CA THR A 158 0.94 -3.95 7.20
C THR A 158 0.10 -2.74 7.58
N ALA A 159 -1.19 -2.97 7.82
CA ALA A 159 -2.17 -1.94 8.17
C ALA A 159 -3.33 -2.56 8.96
N SER A 160 -4.09 -1.71 9.65
CA SER A 160 -5.32 -2.09 10.33
C SER A 160 -6.41 -1.03 10.23
N VAL A 161 -7.64 -1.45 10.46
CA VAL A 161 -8.80 -0.61 10.75
C VAL A 161 -9.32 -1.03 12.12
N ASN A 162 -9.85 -0.10 12.92
CA ASN A 162 -10.14 -0.34 14.35
C ASN A 162 -11.64 -0.28 14.70
N PHE A 163 -12.48 -0.06 13.69
CA PHE A 163 -13.91 0.09 13.86
C PHE A 163 -14.63 -0.34 12.58
N GLU A 164 -15.63 -1.20 12.74
CA GLU A 164 -16.33 -1.87 11.65
C GLU A 164 -17.78 -1.39 11.63
N VAL A 165 -18.23 -0.85 10.50
CA VAL A 165 -19.58 -0.28 10.36
C VAL A 165 -20.22 -0.83 9.10
N SER A 166 -21.37 -1.46 9.24
CA SER A 166 -22.12 -1.97 8.07
C SER A 166 -22.48 -0.82 7.13
N GLY A 167 -22.32 -1.04 5.83
CA GLY A 167 -22.59 -0.06 4.79
C GLY A 167 -21.44 0.91 4.49
N THR A 168 -20.23 0.65 4.97
CA THR A 168 -19.06 1.53 4.79
C THR A 168 -17.87 0.83 4.13
N TRP A 169 -16.92 1.63 3.62
CA TRP A 169 -15.66 1.12 3.08
C TRP A 169 -14.57 1.10 4.15
N ASN A 170 -13.96 -0.06 4.33
CA ASN A 170 -12.67 -0.15 4.99
C ASN A 170 -11.55 0.11 3.99
N VAL A 171 -10.53 0.84 4.44
CA VAL A 171 -9.38 1.22 3.61
C VAL A 171 -8.08 0.94 4.34
N TRP A 172 -7.25 0.06 3.78
CA TRP A 172 -5.92 -0.25 4.29
C TRP A 172 -4.84 0.34 3.38
N ILE A 173 -3.84 0.99 3.99
CA ILE A 173 -2.68 1.53 3.27
C ILE A 173 -1.62 0.43 3.14
N VAL A 174 -1.52 -0.15 1.94
CA VAL A 174 -0.66 -1.32 1.66
C VAL A 174 0.50 -0.98 0.72
N THR A 175 0.89 0.31 0.68
CA THR A 175 1.91 0.85 -0.22
C THR A 175 3.23 0.06 -0.19
N LYS A 176 3.72 -0.32 1.00
CA LYS A 176 5.00 -1.03 1.14
C LYS A 176 4.98 -2.41 0.49
N ASP A 177 3.87 -3.14 0.65
CA ASP A 177 3.72 -4.47 0.07
C ASP A 177 3.66 -4.40 -1.45
N VAL A 178 2.88 -3.47 -1.99
CA VAL A 178 2.75 -3.26 -3.44
C VAL A 178 4.05 -2.74 -4.05
N GLU A 179 4.81 -1.88 -3.36
CA GLU A 179 6.13 -1.44 -3.79
C GLU A 179 7.10 -2.63 -3.90
N ALA A 180 7.15 -3.50 -2.89
CA ALA A 180 7.98 -4.70 -2.92
C ALA A 180 7.62 -5.64 -4.09
N TRP A 181 6.34 -5.85 -4.37
CA TRP A 181 5.89 -6.66 -5.51
C TRP A 181 6.19 -5.99 -6.86
N TYR A 182 5.95 -4.69 -6.97
CA TYR A 182 6.16 -3.94 -8.21
C TYR A 182 7.64 -3.89 -8.59
N ASN A 183 8.53 -3.73 -7.61
CA ASN A 183 9.98 -3.72 -7.77
C ASN A 183 10.58 -5.13 -7.95
N GLY A 184 9.80 -6.20 -7.73
CA GLY A 184 10.29 -7.58 -7.80
C GLY A 184 11.12 -8.02 -6.60
N GLU A 185 11.07 -7.28 -5.48
CA GLU A 185 11.74 -7.62 -4.22
C GLU A 185 11.05 -8.78 -3.49
N SER A 186 9.79 -9.02 -3.81
CA SER A 186 9.01 -10.14 -3.29
C SER A 186 7.99 -10.63 -4.31
N PRO A 187 7.69 -11.94 -4.35
CA PRO A 187 6.55 -12.44 -5.11
C PRO A 187 5.22 -11.93 -4.53
N ASN A 188 4.23 -11.74 -5.40
CA ASN A 188 2.88 -11.36 -5.00
C ASN A 188 2.03 -12.60 -4.70
N TYR A 189 1.91 -12.91 -3.41
CA TYR A 189 0.99 -13.94 -2.90
C TYR A 189 -0.28 -13.35 -2.28
N GLY A 190 -0.48 -12.03 -2.37
CA GLY A 190 -1.64 -11.36 -1.80
C GLY A 190 -1.56 -11.16 -0.28
N TRP A 191 -2.73 -11.05 0.33
CA TRP A 191 -2.90 -10.70 1.73
C TRP A 191 -3.83 -11.64 2.48
N LEU A 192 -3.53 -11.80 3.76
CA LEU A 192 -4.39 -12.40 4.77
C LEU A 192 -5.02 -11.28 5.60
N ILE A 193 -6.32 -11.40 5.86
CA ILE A 193 -7.11 -10.48 6.66
C ILE A 193 -7.63 -11.23 7.87
N LYS A 194 -7.38 -10.68 9.06
CA LYS A 194 -7.79 -11.30 10.32
C LYS A 194 -8.17 -10.25 11.35
N ASP A 195 -8.96 -10.66 12.33
CA ASP A 195 -9.18 -9.88 13.54
C ASP A 195 -7.94 -9.94 14.44
N LEU A 196 -7.54 -8.84 15.05
CA LEU A 196 -6.42 -8.79 15.99
C LEU A 196 -6.66 -9.72 17.20
N ASN A 197 -7.87 -9.74 17.76
CA ASN A 197 -8.17 -10.53 18.96
C ASN A 197 -8.90 -11.83 18.58
N GLU A 198 -8.17 -12.74 17.96
CA GLU A 198 -8.61 -14.13 17.75
C GLU A 198 -8.72 -14.89 19.08
N GLY A 199 -9.52 -15.95 19.08
CA GLY A 199 -9.81 -16.73 20.28
C GLY A 199 -10.71 -16.01 21.29
N ASP A 200 -11.46 -15.00 20.83
CA ASP A 200 -12.36 -14.24 21.71
C ASP A 200 -13.47 -15.14 22.27
N SER A 201 -13.72 -15.01 23.58
CA SER A 201 -14.79 -15.73 24.27
C SER A 201 -16.19 -15.37 23.74
N ILE A 202 -16.33 -14.17 23.18
CA ILE A 202 -17.52 -13.70 22.49
C ILE A 202 -17.20 -13.73 21.00
N GLY A 203 -18.06 -14.38 20.20
CA GLY A 203 -17.92 -14.39 18.75
C GLY A 203 -18.18 -13.01 18.16
N TYR A 204 -17.25 -12.50 17.36
CA TYR A 204 -17.45 -11.31 16.53
C TYR A 204 -17.17 -11.62 15.07
N ARG A 205 -18.03 -11.13 14.19
CA ARG A 205 -17.94 -11.38 12.76
C ARG A 205 -18.07 -10.09 11.97
N VAL A 206 -17.26 -9.97 10.94
CA VAL A 206 -17.31 -8.91 9.93
C VAL A 206 -17.42 -9.57 8.56
N GLU A 207 -18.40 -9.12 7.78
CA GLU A 207 -18.65 -9.61 6.43
C GLU A 207 -18.38 -8.50 5.42
N TYR A 208 -17.62 -8.82 4.38
CA TYR A 208 -17.23 -7.93 3.31
C TYR A 208 -17.83 -8.37 1.97
N ASN A 209 -18.36 -7.41 1.21
CA ASN A 209 -18.91 -7.67 -0.10
C ASN A 209 -17.90 -8.37 -1.02
N ASN A 210 -18.39 -9.24 -1.89
CA ASN A 210 -17.60 -9.83 -2.97
C ASN A 210 -18.34 -9.66 -4.31
N TRP A 211 -17.66 -9.96 -5.40
CA TRP A 211 -18.19 -9.79 -6.77
C TRP A 211 -19.49 -10.56 -7.04
N PHE A 212 -19.77 -11.62 -6.28
CA PHE A 212 -20.89 -12.55 -6.50
C PHE A 212 -22.07 -12.35 -5.54
N TYR A 213 -21.97 -11.44 -4.57
CA TYR A 213 -22.88 -11.41 -3.42
C TYR A 213 -23.60 -10.07 -3.28
N VAL A 214 -24.92 -10.13 -3.14
CA VAL A 214 -25.92 -9.11 -2.70
C VAL A 214 -25.88 -7.72 -3.36
N PHE A 215 -24.75 -7.03 -3.38
CA PHE A 215 -24.59 -5.68 -3.92
C PHE A 215 -23.92 -5.69 -5.29
N GLY A 216 -24.17 -4.66 -6.10
CA GLY A 216 -23.61 -4.56 -7.45
C GLY A 216 -22.07 -4.54 -7.46
N VAL A 217 -21.50 -4.74 -8.64
CA VAL A 217 -20.04 -4.81 -8.87
C VAL A 217 -19.29 -3.58 -8.36
N GLU A 218 -19.96 -2.44 -8.19
CA GLU A 218 -19.43 -1.21 -7.61
C GLU A 218 -18.98 -1.32 -6.15
N TYR A 219 -19.48 -2.32 -5.41
CA TYR A 219 -19.08 -2.61 -4.03
C TYR A 219 -18.06 -3.75 -3.92
N SER A 220 -17.53 -4.23 -5.05
CA SER A 220 -16.50 -5.28 -5.04
C SER A 220 -15.20 -4.79 -4.40
N PRO A 221 -14.43 -5.68 -3.74
CA PRO A 221 -13.10 -5.34 -3.27
C PRO A 221 -12.25 -4.76 -4.39
N LYS A 222 -11.42 -3.76 -4.08
CA LYS A 222 -10.54 -3.15 -5.08
C LYS A 222 -9.20 -2.74 -4.49
N LEU A 223 -8.18 -2.72 -5.34
CA LEU A 223 -6.87 -2.17 -5.04
C LEU A 223 -6.63 -0.98 -5.94
N GLU A 224 -6.37 0.20 -5.37
CA GLU A 224 -5.96 1.38 -6.11
C GLU A 224 -4.46 1.61 -5.91
N VAL A 225 -3.71 1.70 -7.01
CA VAL A 225 -2.26 1.93 -7.01
C VAL A 225 -1.97 3.23 -7.74
N ALA A 226 -1.38 4.19 -7.05
CA ALA A 226 -0.91 5.44 -7.63
C ALA A 226 0.57 5.32 -8.02
N LEU A 227 0.87 5.58 -9.29
CA LEU A 227 2.23 5.65 -9.81
C LEU A 227 2.66 7.08 -10.10
N ILE A 228 3.95 7.34 -9.91
CA ILE A 228 4.62 8.60 -10.27
C ILE A 228 5.90 8.33 -11.03
N MET A 229 6.31 9.26 -11.90
CA MET A 229 7.56 9.11 -12.65
C MET A 229 8.78 9.01 -11.72
N LYS A 230 9.71 8.13 -12.05
CA LYS A 230 11.01 8.07 -11.38
C LYS A 230 11.87 9.23 -11.87
N LEU A 231 12.16 10.19 -10.99
CA LEU A 231 13.13 11.25 -11.26
C LEU A 231 14.55 10.65 -11.29
N ASN A 232 15.08 10.40 -12.49
CA ASN A 232 16.48 10.06 -12.68
C ASN A 232 17.25 11.36 -12.96
N PHE A 233 17.87 11.94 -11.93
CA PHE A 233 18.87 12.99 -12.15
C PHE A 233 20.13 12.35 -12.72
N VAL A 234 20.31 12.40 -14.04
CA VAL A 234 21.60 12.12 -14.65
C VAL A 234 22.49 13.34 -14.41
N PHE A 235 23.29 13.30 -13.35
CA PHE A 235 24.36 14.28 -13.16
C PHE A 235 25.38 14.08 -14.27
N ASN A 236 25.37 14.94 -15.29
CA ASN A 236 26.40 14.95 -16.32
C ASN A 236 27.71 15.48 -15.69
N PRO A 237 28.75 14.65 -15.52
CA PRO A 237 29.99 15.07 -14.87
C PRO A 237 30.75 16.18 -15.64
N PHE A 238 30.48 16.35 -16.95
CA PHE A 238 31.02 17.45 -17.74
C PHE A 238 30.41 18.81 -17.40
N LEU A 239 29.12 18.85 -17.01
CA LEU A 239 28.51 20.09 -16.54
C LEU A 239 29.08 20.49 -15.17
N LEU A 240 29.27 19.52 -14.26
CA LEU A 240 29.81 19.79 -12.92
C LEU A 240 31.25 20.33 -12.97
N THR A 241 32.11 19.77 -13.83
CA THR A 241 33.49 20.26 -14.03
C THR A 241 33.54 21.64 -14.69
N PHE A 242 32.62 21.93 -15.63
CA PHE A 242 32.48 23.27 -16.20
C PHE A 242 32.04 24.30 -15.13
N PHE A 243 31.10 23.93 -14.25
CA PHE A 243 30.67 24.78 -13.12
C PHE A 243 31.77 25.00 -12.08
N ILE A 244 32.51 23.97 -11.69
CA ILE A 244 33.63 24.09 -10.73
C ILE A 244 34.74 24.99 -11.29
N ASN A 245 35.06 24.86 -12.58
CA ASN A 245 36.07 25.72 -13.22
C ASN A 245 35.63 27.18 -13.30
N ILE A 246 34.35 27.48 -13.57
CA ILE A 246 33.82 28.86 -13.56
C ILE A 246 33.90 29.48 -12.16
N VAL A 247 33.60 28.71 -11.10
CA VAL A 247 33.66 29.19 -9.71
C VAL A 247 35.10 29.40 -9.25
N ASN A 248 36.04 28.52 -9.63
CA ASN A 248 37.46 28.69 -9.26
C ASN A 248 38.14 29.86 -9.98
N ILE A 249 37.64 30.31 -11.14
CA ILE A 249 38.14 31.51 -11.83
C ILE A 249 37.76 32.80 -11.07
N GLN A 250 36.76 32.76 -10.18
CA GLN A 250 36.31 33.93 -9.41
C GLN A 250 36.40 33.68 -7.90
N LYS A 251 37.56 34.00 -7.28
CA LYS A 251 37.69 34.10 -5.82
C LYS A 251 36.73 35.17 -5.25
N PHE A 252 35.51 34.79 -4.87
CA PHE A 252 34.61 35.65 -4.10
C PHE A 252 34.69 35.29 -2.61
N GLN A 253 35.08 36.24 -1.77
CA GLN A 253 34.87 36.17 -0.31
C GLN A 253 33.55 36.86 0.05
N ILE A 254 32.64 36.14 0.69
CA ILE A 254 31.33 36.66 1.11
C ILE A 254 31.43 37.05 2.59
N GLN A 255 31.24 38.34 2.92
CA GLN A 255 31.02 38.80 4.30
C GLN A 255 29.57 39.25 4.50
N PHE A 256 28.91 38.68 5.50
CA PHE A 256 27.54 38.99 5.89
C PHE A 256 27.50 40.14 6.89
N ASN A 257 26.82 41.24 6.55
CA ASN A 257 26.63 42.35 7.49
C ASN A 257 25.23 42.28 8.12
N LYS A 258 25.19 41.95 9.42
CA LYS A 258 23.95 41.61 10.15
C LYS A 258 22.96 42.78 10.35
N SER A 259 23.33 44.03 10.06
CA SER A 259 22.47 45.19 10.37
C SER A 259 21.59 45.70 9.23
N LYS A 260 21.81 45.31 7.95
CA LYS A 260 21.06 45.90 6.82
C LYS A 260 20.35 44.93 5.86
N LYS A 261 20.33 43.61 6.12
CA LYS A 261 19.64 42.60 5.28
C LYS A 261 19.85 42.77 3.75
N TYR A 262 21.07 43.08 3.32
CA TYR A 262 21.48 42.90 1.92
C TYR A 262 22.94 42.46 1.84
N ILE A 263 23.25 41.65 0.82
CA ILE A 263 24.59 41.14 0.53
C ILE A 263 25.32 42.19 -0.31
N LYS A 264 26.47 42.68 0.15
CA LYS A 264 27.32 43.60 -0.61
C LYS A 264 28.53 42.83 -1.14
N LEU A 265 28.55 42.58 -2.45
CA LEU A 265 29.70 42.00 -3.13
C LEU A 265 30.79 43.07 -3.27
N LYS A 266 31.96 42.85 -2.67
CA LYS A 266 33.17 43.63 -2.96
C LYS A 266 34.16 42.74 -3.68
N THR A 267 34.57 43.17 -4.87
CA THR A 267 35.72 42.60 -5.57
C THR A 267 37.00 43.26 -5.04
N THR A 268 38.00 42.45 -4.72
CA THR A 268 39.36 42.93 -4.40
C THR A 268 40.25 42.52 -5.56
N TYR A 269 40.92 43.49 -6.19
CA TYR A 269 41.86 43.25 -7.27
C TYR A 269 43.23 42.88 -6.69
N ILE A 270 43.82 41.79 -7.19
CA ILE A 270 45.26 41.68 -7.44
C ILE A 270 45.38 41.20 -8.89
#